data_AF-A0A9N9P4V0-F1
#
_entry.id   AF-A0A9N9P4V0-F1
#
_cell.length_a   1.000
_cell.length_b   1.000
_cell.length_c   1.000
_cell.angle_alpha   90.00
_cell.angle_beta   90.00
_cell.angle_gamma   90.00
#
_symmetry.space_group_name_H-M   'P 1'
#
loop_
_entity.id
_entity.type
_entity.pdbx_description
1 polymer ?
#
loop_
_entity_poly.entity_id
_entity_poly.type
_entity_poly.pdbx_seq_one_letter_code
_entity_poly.pdbx_strand_id
1 'polypeptide(L)'
;FAKAIFKKCQALITFFKNSYHAGAALQEDIINSFIKGGGLKTSVLENQSEIFQDALNIKNILRNYQFWQNVEQLETILAPSKRAIQAVETKSSNIALCFLELVKMAIAIKKISNITDSNFKTQ
;
A
#
# COMPACT_ATOMS: atom_id res chain seq x y z
N PHE A 1 0.35 -12.08 -2.28
CA PHE A 1 1.69 -11.67 -1.81
C PHE A 1 1.67 -11.11 -0.38
N ALA A 2 1.06 -9.93 -0.12
CA ALA A 2 1.02 -9.30 1.22
C ALA A 2 0.52 -10.21 2.35
N LYS A 3 -0.56 -10.96 2.11
CA LYS A 3 -1.12 -11.94 3.06
C LYS A 3 -0.11 -13.04 3.45
N ALA A 4 0.76 -13.46 2.53
CA ALA A 4 1.77 -14.47 2.78
C ALA A 4 2.93 -13.93 3.62
N ILE A 5 3.33 -12.68 3.38
CA ILE A 5 4.34 -11.99 4.20
C ILE A 5 3.81 -11.84 5.63
N PHE A 6 2.58 -11.36 5.79
CA PHE A 6 1.97 -11.18 7.12
C PHE A 6 1.93 -12.49 7.91
N LYS A 7 1.56 -13.60 7.26
CA LYS A 7 1.56 -14.93 7.89
C LYS A 7 2.94 -15.36 8.37
N LYS A 8 4.00 -15.09 7.59
CA LYS A 8 5.39 -15.38 8.00
C LYS A 8 5.83 -14.52 9.19
N CYS A 9 5.49 -13.23 9.20
CA CYS A 9 5.77 -12.34 10.32
C CYS A 9 5.08 -12.82 11.61
N GLN A 10 3.81 -13.24 11.52
CA GLN A 10 3.08 -13.79 12.67
C GLN A 10 3.72 -15.07 13.22
N ALA A 11 4.20 -15.96 12.34
CA ALA A 11 4.91 -17.17 12.77
C ALA A 11 6.22 -16.85 13.52
N LEU A 12 6.97 -15.87 13.02
CA LEU A 12 8.22 -15.41 13.65
C LEU A 12 7.97 -14.77 15.02
N ILE A 13 6.94 -13.92 15.13
CA ILE A 13 6.50 -13.34 16.41
C ILE A 13 6.11 -14.43 17.39
N THR A 14 5.38 -15.44 16.92
CA THR A 14 4.91 -16.56 17.76
C THR A 14 6.10 -17.38 18.28
N PHE A 15 7.10 -17.62 17.43
CA PHE A 15 8.33 -18.31 17.82
C PHE A 15 9.07 -17.60 18.96
N PHE A 16 9.33 -16.29 18.84
CA PHE A 16 10.05 -15.55 19.88
C PHE A 16 9.23 -15.37 21.16
N LYS A 17 7.90 -15.35 21.08
CA LYS A 17 7.04 -15.35 22.28
C LYS A 17 7.09 -16.67 23.05
N ASN A 18 7.17 -17.79 22.34
CA ASN A 18 7.09 -19.12 22.95
C ASN A 18 8.45 -19.68 23.34
N SER A 19 9.54 -19.16 22.78
CA SER A 19 10.90 -19.56 23.12
C SER A 19 11.46 -18.63 24.21
N TYR A 20 11.53 -19.13 25.44
CA TYR A 20 12.02 -18.36 26.59
C TYR A 20 13.44 -17.83 26.39
N HIS A 21 14.38 -18.67 25.93
CA HIS A 21 15.77 -18.25 25.69
C HIS A 21 15.92 -17.33 24.47
N ALA A 22 15.30 -17.66 23.34
CA ALA A 22 15.43 -16.82 22.15
C ALA A 22 14.71 -15.48 22.32
N GLY A 23 13.59 -15.46 23.03
CA GLY A 23 12.86 -14.24 23.40
C GLY A 23 13.67 -13.37 24.35
N ALA A 24 14.28 -13.96 25.40
CA ALA A 24 15.13 -13.22 26.34
C ALA A 24 16.37 -12.64 25.67
N ALA A 25 17.07 -13.42 24.84
CA ALA A 25 18.24 -12.96 24.10
C ALA A 25 17.89 -11.82 23.12
N LEU A 26 16.78 -11.94 22.38
CA LEU A 26 16.30 -10.87 21.50
C LEU A 26 15.95 -9.60 22.28
N GLN A 27 15.29 -9.74 23.44
CA GLN A 27 14.93 -8.62 24.29
C GLN A 27 16.18 -7.93 24.87
N GLU A 28 17.16 -8.70 25.30
CA GLU A 28 18.43 -8.18 25.79
C GLU A 28 19.20 -7.43 24.69
N ASP A 29 19.28 -8.00 23.49
CA ASP A 29 19.90 -7.34 22.32
C ASP A 29 19.18 -6.04 21.95
N ILE A 30 17.84 -6.00 22.03
CA ILE A 30 17.06 -4.78 21.81
C ILE A 30 17.39 -3.75 22.92
N ILE A 31 17.40 -4.15 24.19
CA ILE A 31 17.69 -3.22 25.30
C ILE A 31 19.12 -2.68 25.19
N ASN A 32 20.09 -3.53 24.88
CA ASN A 32 21.50 -3.16 24.80
C ASN A 32 21.76 -2.28 23.57
N SER A 33 21.17 -2.60 22.42
CA SER A 33 21.39 -1.87 21.16
C SER A 33 20.56 -0.57 21.07
N PHE A 34 19.36 -0.52 21.67
CA PHE A 34 18.41 0.58 21.49
C PHE A 34 18.25 1.48 22.73
N ILE A 35 18.48 0.99 23.95
CA ILE A 35 18.15 1.70 25.20
C ILE A 35 19.40 2.09 25.99
N LYS A 36 20.29 1.15 26.30
CA LYS A 36 21.44 1.41 27.19
C LYS A 36 22.57 2.19 26.53
N GLY A 37 22.80 2.01 25.23
CA GLY A 37 23.91 2.66 24.52
C GLY A 37 23.63 4.06 23.99
N GLY A 38 22.41 4.61 24.11
CA GLY A 38 22.02 5.91 23.54
C GLY A 38 22.07 6.00 22.00
N GLY A 39 22.68 5.02 21.33
CA GLY A 39 23.04 5.07 19.91
C GLY A 39 21.87 5.24 18.96
N LEU A 40 20.68 4.71 19.27
CA LEU A 40 19.53 4.86 18.38
C LEU A 40 18.92 6.26 18.40
N LYS A 41 18.89 6.88 19.59
CA LYS A 41 18.37 8.24 19.77
C LYS A 41 19.34 9.28 19.20
N THR A 42 20.64 9.02 19.20
CA THR A 42 21.63 9.96 18.66
C THR A 42 21.85 9.70 17.17
N SER A 43 22.22 8.48 16.76
CA SER A 43 22.59 8.22 15.34
C SER A 43 21.42 8.24 14.35
N VAL A 44 20.22 7.79 14.73
CA VAL A 44 19.08 7.69 13.78
C VAL A 44 18.27 8.99 13.76
N LEU A 45 18.13 9.72 14.88
CA LEU A 45 17.49 11.04 14.86
C LEU A 45 18.41 12.11 14.25
N GLU A 46 19.73 12.04 14.43
CA GLU A 46 20.66 13.03 13.87
C GLU A 46 21.01 12.76 12.40
N ASN A 47 21.15 11.48 11.98
CA ASN A 47 21.57 11.16 10.60
C ASN A 47 20.46 10.62 9.69
N GLN A 48 19.29 10.23 10.22
CA GLN A 48 18.22 9.58 9.44
C GLN A 48 16.83 10.07 9.87
N SER A 49 16.69 11.35 10.21
CA SER A 49 15.39 11.95 10.57
C SER A 49 14.34 11.79 9.47
N GLU A 50 14.77 11.80 8.20
CA GLU A 50 13.93 11.53 7.03
C GLU A 50 13.28 10.14 7.10
N ILE A 51 13.98 9.10 7.55
CA ILE A 51 13.41 7.75 7.65
C ILE A 51 12.27 7.71 8.67
N PHE A 52 12.38 8.46 9.77
CA PHE A 52 11.30 8.56 10.75
C PHE A 52 10.12 9.37 10.23
N GLN A 53 10.37 10.48 9.51
CA GLN A 53 9.32 11.25 8.87
C GLN A 53 8.61 10.43 7.78
N ASP A 54 9.36 9.70 6.96
CA ASP A 54 8.83 8.78 5.96
C ASP A 54 8.02 7.67 6.59
N ALA A 55 8.48 7.08 7.70
CA ALA A 55 7.71 6.08 8.43
C ALA A 55 6.38 6.64 8.97
N LEU A 56 6.37 7.88 9.47
CA LEU A 56 5.17 8.60 9.91
C LEU A 56 4.24 8.91 8.73
N ASN A 57 4.79 9.37 7.61
CA ASN A 57 4.05 9.67 6.39
C ASN A 57 3.44 8.40 5.79
N ILE A 58 4.20 7.31 5.68
CA ILE A 58 3.74 5.98 5.25
C ILE A 58 2.64 5.49 6.18
N LYS A 59 2.80 5.62 7.50
CA LYS A 59 1.77 5.25 8.48
C LYS A 59 0.48 6.06 8.30
N ASN A 60 0.58 7.35 7.99
CA ASN A 60 -0.58 8.21 7.75
C ASN A 60 -1.28 7.85 6.44
N ILE A 61 -0.53 7.56 5.38
CA ILE A 61 -1.07 7.06 4.10
C ILE A 61 -1.77 5.71 4.30
N LEU A 62 -1.15 4.78 5.04
CA LEU A 62 -1.74 3.47 5.35
C LEU A 62 -3.03 3.58 6.16
N ARG A 63 -3.15 4.62 7.01
CA ARG A 63 -4.36 4.89 7.80
C ARG A 63 -5.43 5.68 7.04
N ASN A 64 -5.07 6.33 5.94
CA ASN A 64 -5.99 7.10 5.14
C ASN A 64 -6.83 6.17 4.27
N TYR A 65 -7.99 5.75 4.80
CA TYR A 65 -8.94 4.89 4.08
C TYR A 65 -9.37 5.48 2.72
N GLN A 66 -9.54 6.81 2.65
CA GLN A 66 -9.93 7.50 1.41
C GLN A 66 -8.86 7.39 0.32
N PHE A 67 -7.58 7.41 0.68
CA PHE A 67 -6.49 7.18 -0.28
C PHE A 67 -6.63 5.81 -0.96
N TRP A 68 -6.87 4.75 -0.19
CA TRP A 68 -7.04 3.40 -0.73
C TRP A 68 -8.30 3.25 -1.58
N GLN A 69 -9.41 3.87 -1.16
CA GLN A 69 -10.64 3.92 -1.96
C GLN A 69 -10.41 4.63 -3.30
N ASN A 70 -9.66 5.74 -3.31
CA ASN A 70 -9.31 6.45 -4.54
C ASN A 70 -8.41 5.60 -5.46
N VAL A 71 -7.44 4.86 -4.90
CA VAL A 71 -6.58 3.94 -5.66
C VAL A 71 -7.37 2.80 -6.30
N GLU A 72 -8.33 2.21 -5.57
CA GLU A 72 -9.21 1.13 -6.07
C GLU A 72 -10.17 1.63 -7.17
N GLN A 73 -10.71 2.84 -7.01
CA GLN A 73 -11.50 3.49 -8.05
C GLN A 73 -10.67 3.79 -9.30
N LEU A 74 -9.44 4.26 -9.13
CA LEU A 74 -8.51 4.50 -10.23
C LEU A 74 -8.17 3.20 -10.98
N GLU A 75 -7.90 2.11 -10.27
CA GLU A 75 -7.68 0.80 -10.88
C GLU A 75 -8.89 0.37 -11.73
N THR A 76 -10.10 0.57 -11.21
CA THR A 76 -11.35 0.23 -11.91
C THR A 76 -11.50 1.02 -13.23
N ILE A 77 -11.08 2.29 -13.26
CA ILE A 77 -11.08 3.12 -14.48
C ILE A 77 -10.00 2.65 -15.47
N LEU A 78 -8.80 2.33 -14.98
CA LEU A 78 -7.65 2.02 -15.83
C LEU A 78 -7.68 0.60 -16.39
N ALA A 79 -8.38 -0.33 -15.74
CA ALA A 79 -8.46 -1.72 -16.17
C ALA A 79 -9.06 -1.89 -17.60
N PRO A 80 -10.16 -1.21 -17.97
CA PRO A 80 -10.62 -1.12 -19.36
C PRO A 80 -9.58 -0.56 -20.34
N SER A 81 -8.84 0.49 -19.97
CA SER A 81 -7.79 1.09 -20.82
C SER A 81 -6.70 0.08 -21.13
N LYS A 82 -6.23 -0.63 -20.11
CA LYS A 82 -5.21 -1.68 -20.24
C LYS A 82 -5.68 -2.80 -21.17
N ARG A 83 -6.94 -3.24 -21.05
CA ARG A 83 -7.51 -4.28 -21.93
C ARG A 83 -7.69 -3.82 -23.37
N ALA A 84 -8.08 -2.56 -23.59
CA ALA A 84 -8.17 -1.99 -24.92
C ALA A 84 -6.80 -1.95 -25.61
N ILE A 85 -5.75 -1.52 -24.90
CA ILE A 85 -4.37 -1.52 -25.41
C ILE A 85 -3.93 -2.95 -25.78
N GLN A 86 -4.17 -3.93 -24.90
CA GLN A 86 -3.84 -5.33 -25.17
C GLN A 86 -4.60 -5.90 -26.39
N ALA A 87 -5.87 -5.53 -26.59
CA ALA A 87 -6.66 -5.95 -27.74
C ALA A 87 -6.11 -5.39 -29.07
N VAL A 88 -5.54 -4.19 -29.05
CA VAL A 88 -4.84 -3.58 -30.19
C VAL A 88 -3.48 -4.26 -30.42
N GLU A 89 -2.69 -4.44 -29.37
CA GLU A 89 -1.32 -4.99 -29.45
C GLU A 89 -1.28 -6.45 -29.91
N THR A 90 -2.26 -7.27 -29.53
CA THR A 90 -2.29 -8.70 -29.87
C THR A 90 -2.64 -9.00 -31.33
N LYS A 91 -2.84 -7.99 -32.19
CA LYS A 91 -3.24 -8.12 -33.61
C LYS A 91 -4.44 -9.06 -33.87
N SER A 92 -5.20 -9.42 -32.83
CA SER A 92 -6.46 -10.15 -32.89
C SER A 92 -7.66 -9.20 -33.05
N SER A 93 -7.39 -7.95 -33.43
CA SER A 93 -8.29 -6.82 -33.30
C SER A 93 -9.56 -6.97 -34.12
N ASN A 94 -10.64 -7.31 -33.44
CA ASN A 94 -11.96 -6.79 -33.79
C ASN A 94 -12.06 -5.39 -33.17
N ILE A 95 -12.11 -4.35 -33.99
CA ILE A 95 -12.35 -2.96 -33.58
C ILE A 95 -13.54 -2.85 -32.60
N ALA A 96 -14.53 -3.74 -32.69
CA ALA A 96 -15.64 -3.82 -31.75
C ALA A 96 -15.23 -4.19 -30.31
N LEU A 97 -14.17 -4.99 -30.11
CA LEU A 97 -13.63 -5.30 -28.77
C LEU A 97 -12.99 -4.05 -28.14
N CYS A 98 -12.26 -3.26 -28.94
CA CYS A 98 -11.69 -2.00 -28.48
C CYS A 98 -12.80 -1.00 -28.12
N PHE A 99 -13.83 -0.88 -28.98
CA PHE A 99 -15.00 -0.04 -28.72
C PHE A 99 -15.73 -0.47 -27.43
N LEU A 100 -15.91 -1.77 -27.20
CA LEU A 100 -16.55 -2.30 -25.99
C LEU A 100 -15.78 -1.93 -24.72
N GLU A 101 -14.44 -2.00 -24.73
CA GLU A 101 -13.63 -1.59 -23.59
C GLU A 101 -13.67 -0.07 -23.35
N LEU A 102 -13.75 0.75 -24.40
CA LEU A 102 -13.95 2.20 -24.28
C LEU A 102 -15.32 2.55 -23.66
N VAL A 103 -16.38 1.85 -24.05
CA VAL A 103 -17.72 2.03 -23.45
C VAL A 103 -17.71 1.65 -21.97
N LYS A 104 -17.04 0.54 -21.59
CA LYS A 104 -16.88 0.15 -20.18
C LYS A 104 -16.13 1.21 -19.37
N MET A 105 -15.12 1.84 -19.97
CA MET A 105 -14.39 2.95 -19.34
C MET A 105 -15.29 4.16 -19.11
N ALA A 106 -16.07 4.57 -20.10
CA ALA A 106 -17.02 5.68 -19.98
C ALA A 106 -18.07 5.43 -18.87
N ILE A 107 -18.55 4.20 -18.74
CA ILE A 107 -19.47 3.80 -17.67
C ILE A 107 -18.79 3.89 -16.29
N ALA A 108 -17.56 3.41 -16.16
CA ALA A 108 -16.79 3.47 -14.91
C ALA A 108 -16.56 4.93 -14.46
N ILE A 109 -16.17 5.81 -15.40
CA ILE A 109 -16.00 7.24 -15.15
C ILE A 109 -17.32 7.88 -14.69
N LYS A 110 -18.44 7.58 -15.36
CA LYS A 110 -19.76 8.11 -14.99
C LYS A 110 -20.19 7.69 -13.59
N LYS A 111 -19.92 6.44 -13.19
CA LYS A 111 -20.23 5.94 -11.84
C LYS A 111 -19.48 6.72 -10.76
N ILE A 112 -18.22 7.09 -11.02
CA ILE A 112 -17.43 7.88 -10.07
C ILE A 112 -17.97 9.31 -9.97
N SER A 113 -18.30 9.95 -11.11
CA SER A 113 -18.89 11.29 -11.12
C SER A 113 -20.17 11.40 -10.29
N ASN A 114 -20.98 10.34 -10.24
CA ASN A 114 -22.21 10.31 -9.44
C ASN A 114 -21.96 10.09 -7.93
N ILE A 115 -20.76 9.64 -7.55
CA ILE A 115 -20.37 9.45 -6.14
C ILE A 115 -19.80 10.77 -5.56
N THR A 116 -19.27 11.66 -6.40
CA THR A 116 -18.56 12.89 -5.98
C THR A 116 -19.42 14.14 -5.73
N ASP A 117 -20.76 14.04 -5.78
CA ASP A 117 -21.63 15.23 -5.77
C ASP A 117 -21.85 15.93 -4.40
N SER A 118 -21.17 15.52 -3.32
CA SER A 118 -21.29 16.20 -2.00
C SER A 118 -20.01 16.79 -1.42
N ASN A 119 -18.81 16.33 -1.82
CA ASN A 119 -17.57 16.71 -1.13
C ASN A 119 -16.56 17.52 -1.97
N PHE A 120 -16.83 17.80 -3.25
CA PHE A 120 -15.95 18.63 -4.10
C PHE A 120 -16.32 20.13 -4.12
N LYS A 121 -17.39 20.55 -3.42
CA LYS A 121 -17.84 21.95 -3.42
C LYS A 121 -17.19 22.85 -2.35
N THR A 122 -16.31 22.31 -1.51
CA THR A 122 -15.64 23.09 -0.47
C THR A 122 -14.17 22.74 -0.39
N GLN A 123 -13.37 23.31 -1.30
CA GLN A 123 -12.03 23.81 -0.99
C GLN A 123 -11.71 24.99 -1.90
#